data_AF-A0A424RR44-F1
#
_entry.id   AF-A0A424RR44-F1
#
_cell.length_a   1.000
_cell.length_b   1.000
_cell.length_c   1.000
_cell.angle_alpha   90.00
_cell.angle_beta   90.00
_cell.angle_gamma   90.00
#
_symmetry.space_group_name_H-M   'P 1'
#
loop_
_entity.id
_entity.type
_entity.pdbx_description
1 polymer ?
#
loop_
_entity_poly.entity_id
_entity_poly.type
_entity_poly.pdbx_seq_one_letter_code
_entity_poly.pdbx_strand_id
1 'polypeptide(L)' 'MGSKNDYPVMKQCEQILKKFKIKNDILIVSAHRTPERLFKFAKNAHKNYSVICAGAGRAAHLAGMCASLTKIPV' A
#
# COMPACT_ATOMS: atom_id res chain seq x y z
N MET A 1 1.38 1.41 3.63
CA MET A 1 2.72 1.59 4.24
C MET A 1 2.89 0.69 5.45
N GLY A 2 4.13 0.37 5.84
CA GLY A 2 4.43 -0.61 6.91
C GLY A 2 4.29 -0.10 8.35
N SER A 3 4.39 1.22 8.54
CA SER A 3 4.34 1.90 9.84
C SER A 3 3.75 3.30 9.71
N LYS A 4 3.21 3.85 10.80
CA LYS A 4 2.83 5.28 10.88
C LYS A 4 4.04 6.19 10.62
N ASN A 5 5.23 5.73 10.97
CA ASN A 5 6.48 6.48 10.78
C ASN A 5 6.83 6.67 9.30
N ASP A 6 6.25 5.88 8.39
CA ASP A 6 6.43 6.04 6.93
C ASP A 6 5.52 7.14 6.36
N TYR A 7 4.49 7.57 7.11
CA TYR A 7 3.47 8.50 6.64
C TYR A 7 4.01 9.87 6.22
N PRO A 8 4.96 10.50 6.94
CA PRO A 8 5.51 11.79 6.52
C PRO A 8 6.07 11.76 5.08
N VAL A 9 6.68 10.64 4.66
CA VAL A 9 7.16 10.44 3.29
C VAL A 9 6.01 10.14 2.35
N MET A 10 5.15 9.17 2.69
CA MET A 10 4.02 8.77 1.84
C MET A 10 2.97 9.86 1.62
N LYS A 11 2.92 10.89 2.49
CA LYS A 11 2.05 12.05 2.36
C LYS A 11 2.28 12.80 1.04
N GLN A 12 3.50 12.80 0.52
CA GLN A 12 3.80 13.41 -0.78
C GLN A 12 3.02 12.73 -1.92
N CYS A 13 2.89 11.40 -1.88
CA CYS A 13 2.07 10.64 -2.83
C CYS A 13 0.59 11.00 -2.69
N GLU A 14 0.06 11.04 -1.46
CA GLU A 14 -1.33 11.43 -1.20
C GLU A 14 -1.65 12.84 -1.72
N GLN A 15 -0.73 13.79 -1.53
CA GLN A 15 -0.89 15.17 -2.01
C GLN A 15 -1.01 15.26 -3.54
N ILE A 16 -0.22 14.47 -4.27
CA ILE A 16 -0.31 14.40 -5.73
C ILE A 16 -1.67 13.80 -6.16
N LEU A 17 -2.10 12.70 -5.53
CA LEU A 17 -3.40 12.10 -5.81
C LEU A 17 -4.55 13.08 -5.54
N LYS A 18 -4.47 13.85 -4.44
CA LYS A 18 -5.44 14.92 -4.13
C LYS A 18 -5.46 16.02 -5.20
N LYS A 19 -4.29 16.45 -5.70
CA LYS A 19 -4.21 17.46 -6.77
C LYS A 19 -4.95 17.01 -8.04
N PHE A 20 -4.88 15.72 -8.36
CA PHE A 20 -5.59 15.13 -9.50
C PHE A 20 -7.02 14.68 -9.16
N LYS A 21 -7.51 14.94 -7.94
CA LYS A 21 -8.84 14.51 -7.45
C LYS A 21 -9.06 13.00 -7.52
N ILE A 22 -8.00 12.21 -7.37
CA ILE A 22 -8.06 10.74 -7.35
C ILE A 22 -8.38 10.28 -5.93
N LYS A 23 -9.52 9.59 -5.77
CA LYS A 23 -9.89 8.94 -4.50
C LYS A 23 -8.85 7.89 -4.13
N ASN A 24 -8.40 7.88 -2.88
CA ASN A 24 -7.40 6.97 -2.38
C ASN A 24 -7.62 6.69 -0.89
N ASP A 25 -7.18 5.51 -0.44
CA ASP A 25 -7.22 5.10 0.96
C ASP A 25 -5.79 4.96 1.51
N ILE A 26 -5.59 5.46 2.73
CA ILE A 26 -4.32 5.31 3.45
C ILE A 26 -4.43 4.15 4.43
N LEU A 27 -3.62 3.11 4.20
CA LEU A 27 -3.61 1.91 5.03
C LEU A 27 -2.22 1.65 5.64
N ILE A 28 -2.21 1.29 6.92
CA ILE A 28 -1.03 0.80 7.64
C ILE A 28 -1.10 -0.72 7.70
N VAL A 29 -0.24 -1.38 6.93
CA VAL A 29 -0.20 -2.83 6.73
C VAL A 29 1.27 -3.25 6.64
N SER A 30 1.68 -4.19 7.49
CA SER A 30 3.08 -4.60 7.62
C SER A 30 3.26 -6.03 7.13
N ALA A 31 4.20 -6.23 6.21
CA ALA A 31 4.54 -7.57 5.70
C ALA A 31 5.07 -8.50 6.80
N HIS A 32 5.76 -7.96 7.81
CA HIS A 32 6.36 -8.77 8.87
C HIS A 32 5.48 -8.86 10.12
N ARG A 33 4.76 -7.79 10.47
CA ARG A 33 3.99 -7.74 11.73
C ARG A 33 2.51 -8.11 11.57
N THR A 34 1.93 -7.88 10.39
CA THR A 34 0.51 -8.16 10.11
C THR A 34 0.32 -8.86 8.76
N PRO A 35 1.00 -10.00 8.52
CA PRO A 35 0.99 -10.67 7.21
C PRO A 35 -0.42 -11.12 6.77
N GLU A 36 -1.26 -11.60 7.69
CA GLU A 36 -2.63 -12.01 7.35
C GLU A 36 -3.48 -10.84 6.84
N ARG A 37 -3.34 -9.66 7.48
CA ARG A 37 -4.00 -8.43 7.03
C ARG A 37 -3.52 -8.03 5.65
N LEU A 38 -2.22 -8.14 5.38
CA LEU A 38 -1.65 -7.91 4.06
C LEU A 38 -2.25 -8.85 3.02
N PHE A 39 -2.35 -10.14 3.33
CA PHE A 39 -2.86 -11.13 2.38
C PHE A 39 -4.33 -10.90 2.08
N LYS A 40 -5.14 -10.63 3.12
CA LYS A 40 -6.56 -10.32 2.96
C LYS A 40 -6.77 -9.06 2.11
N PHE A 41 -5.96 -8.02 2.35
CA PHE A 41 -6.01 -6.79 1.56
C PHE A 41 -5.60 -7.06 0.10
N ALA A 42 -4.38 -7.54 -0.15
CA ALA A 42 -3.81 -7.68 -1.49
C ALA A 42 -4.66 -8.59 -2.39
N LYS A 43 -5.10 -9.76 -1.88
CA LYS A 43 -5.95 -10.70 -2.65
C LYS A 43 -7.29 -10.10 -3.08
N ASN A 44 -7.83 -9.15 -2.32
CA ASN A 44 -9.12 -8.51 -2.61
C ASN A 44 -8.98 -7.11 -3.21
N ALA A 45 -7.77 -6.57 -3.34
CA ALA A 45 -7.56 -5.17 -3.70
C ALA A 45 -8.15 -4.82 -5.08
N HIS A 46 -8.06 -5.73 -6.05
CA HIS A 46 -8.60 -5.57 -7.41
C HIS A 46 -10.11 -5.27 -7.47
N LYS A 47 -10.87 -5.55 -6.40
CA LYS A 47 -12.31 -5.29 -6.35
C LYS A 47 -12.63 -3.81 -6.15
N ASN A 48 -11.73 -3.07 -5.49
CA ASN A 48 -11.99 -1.70 -5.03
C ASN A 48 -10.91 -0.69 -5.49
N TYR A 49 -9.76 -1.18 -5.97
CA TYR A 49 -8.61 -0.35 -6.32
C TYR A 49 -8.07 -0.70 -7.71
N SER A 50 -7.58 0.32 -8.41
CA SER A 50 -6.91 0.15 -9.71
C SER A 50 -5.39 0.08 -9.61
N VAL A 51 -4.79 0.66 -8.55
CA VAL A 51 -3.34 0.72 -8.30
C VAL A 51 -3.09 0.69 -6.80
N ILE A 52 -2.00 0.06 -6.37
CA ILE A 52 -1.49 0.10 -4.99
C ILE A 52 -0.21 0.93 -4.97
N CYS A 53 -0.03 1.80 -3.97
CA CYS A 53 1.26 2.46 -3.72
C CYS A 53 1.83 1.98 -2.37
N ALA A 54 2.91 1.19 -2.41
CA ALA A 54 3.43 0.51 -1.23
C ALA A 54 4.76 1.10 -0.71
N GLY A 55 4.69 1.90 0.36
CA GLY A 55 5.89 2.38 1.06
C GLY A 55 6.38 1.45 2.18
N ALA A 56 7.66 1.09 2.16
CA ALA A 56 8.35 0.36 3.22
C ALA A 56 9.85 0.76 3.27
N GLY A 57 10.46 0.67 4.46
CA GLY A 57 11.90 0.87 4.67
C GLY A 57 12.59 -0.36 5.27
N ARG A 58 13.93 -0.32 5.34
CA ARG A 58 14.79 -1.44 5.76
C ARG A 58 14.61 -2.68 4.86
N ALA A 59 14.25 -3.83 5.41
CA ALA A 59 13.89 -5.02 4.63
C ALA A 59 12.52 -4.81 3.94
N ALA A 60 12.51 -4.08 2.82
CA ALA A 60 11.31 -3.53 2.19
C ALA A 60 10.50 -4.57 1.38
N HIS A 61 9.92 -5.58 2.04
CA HIS A 61 9.17 -6.66 1.38
C HIS A 61 7.72 -6.30 1.02
N LEU A 62 7.19 -5.16 1.48
CA LEU A 62 5.77 -4.85 1.35
C LEU A 62 5.30 -4.79 -0.11
N ALA A 63 6.02 -4.08 -0.98
CA ALA A 63 5.65 -3.93 -2.39
C ALA A 63 5.68 -5.28 -3.13
N GLY A 64 6.76 -6.05 -2.97
CA GLY A 64 6.88 -7.37 -3.60
C GLY A 64 5.82 -8.36 -3.13
N MET A 65 5.50 -8.37 -1.83
CA MET A 65 4.44 -9.22 -1.29
C MET A 65 3.04 -8.79 -1.74
N CYS A 66 2.77 -7.48 -1.86
CA CYS A 66 1.52 -7.01 -2.48
C CYS A 66 1.43 -7.49 -3.94
N ALA A 67 2.49 -7.28 -4.72
CA ALA A 67 2.54 -7.59 -6.15
C ALA A 67 2.35 -9.09 -6.43
N SER A 68 2.88 -9.97 -5.58
CA SER A 68 2.70 -11.42 -5.74
C SER A 68 1.29 -11.92 -5.42
N LEU A 69 0.44 -11.11 -4.77
CA LEU A 69 -0.88 -11.51 -4.28
C LEU A 69 -2.04 -10.81 -4.98
N THR A 70 -1.77 -9.92 -5.94
CA THR A 70 -2.80 -9.14 -6.64
C THR A 70 -2.54 -9.10 -8.14
N LYS A 71 -3.57 -8.73 -8.90
CA LYS A 71 -3.52 -8.59 -10.37
C LYS A 71 -3.42 -7.14 -10.84
N ILE A 72 -3.55 -6.18 -9.92
CA ILE A 72 -3.44 -4.75 -10.22
C ILE A 72 -2.00 -4.27 -10.03
N PRO A 73 -1.58 -3.20 -10.72
CA PRO A 73 -0.25 -2.60 -10.52
C PRO A 73 0.00 -2.23 -9.05
N VAL A 74 1.23 -2.46 -8.60
CA VAL A 74 1.74 -2.17 -7.25
C VAL A 74 2.99 -1.32 -7.33
#